data_AF-Q59I57-F1
#
_entry.id   AF-Q59I57-F1
#
_cell.length_a   1.000
_cell.length_b   1.000
_cell.length_c   1.000
_cell.angle_alpha   90.00
_cell.angle_beta   90.00
_cell.angle_gamma   90.00
#
_symmetry.space_group_name_H-M   'P 1'
#
loop_
_entity.id
_entity.type
_entity.pdbx_description
1 polymer ?
#
loop_
_entity_poly.entity_id
_entity_poly.type
_entity_poly.pdbx_seq_one_letter_code
_entity_poly.pdbx_strand_id
1 'polypeptide(L)'
;DCENNSTCVDGINNYTCLCPPEYTGELCEEKLDFCAQDLNPCQHDSKCILMPKGFKCDCTPGYVGEHCDIDFDDCQDHKCKNGAHCTDAVNGYTCTCPEGYSGLFCEFSPPMVLPRTSPCDNFDCQNGAQCIVRAGEPICQCLPGYQGDKCEKLVSVNFVNKESYLQIPSAKVRPQTNITLQIATDEDSGILLYKGDKDHIAVELYRGRVRASYDTGSHPASAIYSVETINDGNFHIVELLALDQSLSLSMDGGSPKIITNLSKQSTLNFDSPLY
;
A
#
# COMPACT_ATOMS: atom_id res chain seq x y z
N ASP A 1 -93.27 22.57 -21.05
CA ASP A 1 -93.10 21.14 -20.74
C ASP A 1 -91.64 20.86 -20.55
N CYS A 2 -91.26 20.31 -19.39
CA CYS A 2 -89.88 19.91 -19.13
C CYS A 2 -89.65 18.50 -19.69
N GLU A 3 -88.54 18.29 -20.39
CA GLU A 3 -88.24 17.06 -21.13
C GLU A 3 -87.47 16.03 -20.29
N ASN A 4 -87.26 14.82 -20.81
CA ASN A 4 -86.33 13.82 -20.26
C ASN A 4 -86.53 13.47 -18.77
N ASN A 5 -87.80 13.36 -18.34
CA ASN A 5 -88.17 12.97 -16.97
C ASN A 5 -87.67 13.96 -15.89
N SER A 6 -87.46 15.22 -16.27
CA SER A 6 -87.11 16.33 -15.38
C SER A 6 -88.29 16.78 -14.52
N THR A 7 -87.99 17.46 -13.41
CA THR A 7 -89.02 17.95 -12.48
C THR A 7 -89.33 19.42 -12.77
N CYS A 8 -90.59 19.71 -13.13
CA CYS A 8 -91.06 21.08 -13.31
C CYS A 8 -91.37 21.73 -11.95
N VAL A 9 -90.74 22.87 -11.68
CA VAL A 9 -91.00 23.69 -10.49
C VAL A 9 -91.66 24.99 -10.92
N ASP A 10 -92.89 25.22 -10.45
CA ASP A 10 -93.66 26.43 -10.74
C ASP A 10 -93.15 27.62 -9.93
N GLY A 11 -93.06 28.78 -10.57
CA GLY A 11 -92.62 30.06 -10.01
C GLY A 11 -93.61 31.19 -10.30
N ILE A 12 -93.33 32.41 -9.81
CA ILE A 12 -94.23 33.54 -10.02
C ILE A 12 -94.10 34.04 -11.47
N ASN A 13 -95.10 33.75 -12.30
CA ASN A 13 -95.17 34.06 -13.75
C ASN A 13 -94.09 33.37 -14.61
N ASN A 14 -93.45 32.32 -14.12
CA ASN A 14 -92.51 31.50 -14.89
C ASN A 14 -92.38 30.10 -14.26
N TYR A 15 -91.79 29.14 -14.96
CA TYR A 15 -91.43 27.82 -14.43
C TYR A 15 -89.93 27.56 -14.62
N THR A 16 -89.37 26.63 -13.86
CA THR A 16 -87.97 26.18 -14.02
C THR A 16 -87.93 24.67 -14.01
N CYS A 17 -87.18 24.09 -14.94
CA CYS A 17 -87.00 22.65 -15.04
C CYS A 17 -85.73 22.24 -14.26
N LEU A 18 -85.88 21.34 -13.29
CA LEU A 18 -84.74 20.72 -12.61
C LEU A 18 -84.30 19.49 -13.42
N CYS A 19 -83.16 19.64 -14.09
CA CYS A 19 -82.63 18.61 -14.97
C CYS A 19 -82.01 17.45 -14.18
N PRO A 20 -82.22 16.20 -14.63
CA PRO A 20 -81.43 15.07 -14.16
C PRO A 20 -79.92 15.27 -14.44
N PRO A 21 -79.01 14.59 -13.72
CA PRO A 21 -77.56 14.78 -13.82
C PRO A 21 -76.97 14.64 -15.23
N GLU A 22 -77.64 13.94 -16.13
CA GLU A 22 -77.19 13.69 -17.51
C GLU A 22 -77.78 14.67 -18.54
N TYR A 23 -78.56 15.67 -18.14
CA TYR A 23 -79.22 16.62 -19.05
C TYR A 23 -78.99 18.07 -18.64
N THR A 24 -79.03 18.97 -19.63
CA THR A 24 -78.85 20.41 -19.51
C THR A 24 -79.80 21.13 -20.48
N GLY A 25 -79.81 22.47 -20.47
CA GLY A 25 -80.75 23.31 -21.22
C GLY A 25 -81.89 23.84 -20.34
N GLU A 26 -82.63 24.85 -20.83
CA GLU A 26 -83.71 25.49 -20.05
C GLU A 26 -84.90 24.54 -19.83
N LEU A 27 -85.09 23.57 -20.72
CA LEU A 27 -86.14 22.55 -20.66
C LEU A 27 -85.58 21.15 -20.42
N CYS A 28 -84.29 21.02 -20.13
CA CYS A 28 -83.57 19.75 -20.00
C CYS A 28 -83.59 18.90 -21.29
N GLU A 29 -83.62 19.58 -22.43
CA GLU A 29 -83.73 19.01 -23.77
C GLU A 29 -82.39 18.49 -24.30
N GLU A 30 -81.27 18.98 -23.77
CA GLU A 30 -79.93 18.64 -24.22
C GLU A 30 -79.29 17.60 -23.31
N LYS A 31 -78.56 16.64 -23.88
CA LYS A 31 -77.75 15.71 -23.09
C LYS A 31 -76.45 16.39 -22.66
N LEU A 32 -76.09 16.31 -21.38
CA LEU A 32 -74.87 16.90 -20.86
C LEU A 32 -73.63 16.21 -21.46
N ASP A 33 -72.74 17.02 -22.04
CA ASP A 33 -71.42 16.58 -22.49
C ASP A 33 -70.37 16.81 -21.41
N PHE A 34 -70.07 15.74 -20.66
CA PHE A 34 -69.05 15.74 -19.61
C PHE A 34 -67.62 15.97 -20.15
N CYS A 35 -67.41 15.85 -21.46
CA CYS A 35 -66.11 16.08 -22.10
C CYS A 35 -66.01 17.44 -22.79
N ALA A 36 -66.99 18.32 -22.61
CA ALA A 36 -66.92 19.70 -23.07
C ALA A 36 -65.71 20.42 -22.43
N GLN A 37 -65.12 21.37 -23.17
CA GLN A 37 -63.86 22.02 -22.79
C GLN A 37 -63.88 22.65 -21.38
N ASP A 38 -65.02 23.22 -20.97
CA ASP A 38 -65.18 23.88 -19.67
C ASP A 38 -65.59 22.93 -18.53
N LEU A 39 -65.89 21.66 -18.84
CA LEU A 39 -66.38 20.66 -17.88
C LEU A 39 -65.52 19.40 -17.80
N ASN A 40 -64.51 19.26 -18.67
CA ASN A 40 -63.69 18.05 -18.76
C ASN A 40 -62.99 17.75 -17.42
N PRO A 41 -63.32 16.62 -16.75
CA PRO A 41 -62.77 16.27 -15.45
C PRO A 41 -61.39 15.63 -15.52
N CYS A 42 -60.94 15.18 -16.70
CA CYS A 42 -59.69 14.45 -16.88
C CYS A 42 -58.47 15.36 -16.78
N GLN A 43 -57.49 14.98 -15.95
CA GLN A 43 -56.25 15.72 -15.71
C GLN A 43 -55.10 15.25 -16.62
N HIS A 44 -53.98 15.98 -16.61
CA HIS A 44 -52.72 15.63 -17.28
C HIS A 44 -52.86 15.35 -18.79
N ASP A 45 -53.67 16.16 -19.49
CA ASP A 45 -53.96 16.01 -20.93
C ASP A 45 -54.55 14.62 -21.30
N SER A 46 -55.16 13.94 -20.33
CA SER A 46 -55.81 12.64 -20.53
C SER A 46 -57.06 12.77 -21.40
N LYS A 47 -57.34 11.72 -22.17
CA LYS A 47 -58.43 11.73 -23.13
C LYS A 47 -59.77 11.45 -22.43
N CYS A 48 -60.69 12.41 -22.50
CA CYS A 48 -62.05 12.22 -22.02
C CYS A 48 -62.89 11.43 -23.05
N ILE A 49 -63.59 10.41 -22.57
CA ILE A 49 -64.49 9.58 -23.38
C ILE A 49 -65.90 9.71 -22.78
N LEU A 50 -66.82 10.24 -23.57
CA LEU A 50 -68.22 10.35 -23.17
C LEU A 50 -68.85 8.95 -23.09
N MET A 51 -69.46 8.63 -21.96
CA MET A 51 -70.11 7.35 -21.70
C MET A 51 -71.64 7.54 -21.68
N PRO A 52 -72.45 6.47 -21.86
CA PRO A 52 -73.90 6.58 -21.79
C PRO A 52 -74.42 7.19 -20.48
N LYS A 53 -73.70 6.95 -19.38
CA LYS A 53 -73.93 7.48 -18.03
C LYS A 53 -72.63 8.09 -17.49
N GLY A 54 -72.36 9.36 -17.81
CA GLY A 54 -71.16 10.08 -17.34
C GLY A 54 -70.00 10.06 -18.35
N PHE A 55 -68.78 9.95 -17.83
CA PHE A 55 -67.53 9.98 -18.59
C PHE A 55 -66.59 8.85 -18.17
N LYS A 56 -65.53 8.64 -18.96
CA LYS A 56 -64.37 7.85 -18.59
C LYS A 56 -63.12 8.57 -19.08
N CYS A 57 -62.12 8.72 -18.21
CA CYS A 57 -60.81 9.21 -18.62
C CYS A 57 -59.94 8.04 -19.08
N ASP A 58 -59.32 8.19 -20.25
CA ASP A 58 -58.27 7.33 -20.76
C ASP A 58 -56.93 8.01 -20.44
N CYS A 59 -56.34 7.56 -19.34
CA CYS A 59 -55.21 8.23 -18.72
C CYS A 59 -53.96 8.17 -19.59
N THR A 60 -53.22 9.27 -19.62
CA THR A 60 -51.85 9.25 -20.14
C THR A 60 -51.00 8.26 -19.33
N PRO A 61 -50.02 7.58 -19.96
CA PRO A 61 -49.14 6.65 -19.26
C PRO A 61 -48.51 7.28 -18.01
N GLY A 62 -48.46 6.53 -16.91
CA GLY A 62 -47.99 7.01 -15.60
C GLY A 62 -49.10 7.52 -14.68
N TYR A 63 -50.28 7.88 -15.19
CA TYR A 63 -51.39 8.35 -14.35
C TYR A 63 -52.53 7.33 -14.24
N VAL A 64 -53.15 7.29 -13.07
CA VAL A 64 -54.27 6.42 -12.72
C VAL A 64 -55.35 7.20 -11.95
N GLY A 65 -56.45 6.54 -11.62
CA GLY A 65 -57.61 7.15 -10.96
C GLY A 65 -58.74 7.44 -11.93
N GLU A 66 -59.91 7.80 -11.39
CA GLU A 66 -61.10 8.09 -12.19
C GLU A 66 -60.91 9.33 -13.07
N HIS A 67 -60.13 10.31 -12.58
CA HIS A 67 -59.85 11.57 -13.23
C HIS A 67 -58.40 11.65 -13.76
N CYS A 68 -57.63 10.55 -13.69
CA CYS A 68 -56.21 10.51 -14.05
C CYS A 68 -55.35 11.51 -13.25
N ASP A 69 -55.73 11.73 -12.00
CA ASP A 69 -55.15 12.70 -11.06
C ASP A 69 -54.11 12.10 -10.11
N ILE A 70 -53.92 10.78 -10.16
CA ILE A 70 -52.98 10.05 -9.31
C ILE A 70 -51.79 9.63 -10.16
N ASP A 71 -50.59 10.09 -9.79
CA ASP A 71 -49.34 9.57 -10.35
C ASP A 71 -49.09 8.15 -9.80
N PHE A 72 -48.84 7.20 -10.69
CA PHE A 72 -48.63 5.81 -10.32
C PHE A 72 -47.22 5.63 -9.78
N ASP A 73 -47.10 5.21 -8.51
CA ASP A 73 -45.82 5.00 -7.86
C ASP A 73 -45.07 3.80 -8.48
N ASP A 74 -44.18 4.11 -9.42
CA ASP A 74 -43.34 3.18 -10.15
C ASP A 74 -42.21 2.60 -9.26
N CYS A 75 -42.06 3.10 -8.03
CA CYS A 75 -41.10 2.57 -7.06
C CYS A 75 -41.59 1.36 -6.27
N GLN A 76 -42.89 1.00 -6.27
CA GLN A 76 -43.38 -0.16 -5.48
C GLN A 76 -42.75 -1.50 -5.90
N ASP A 77 -42.45 -1.66 -7.20
CA ASP A 77 -41.83 -2.87 -7.78
C ASP A 77 -40.52 -2.55 -8.51
N HIS A 78 -39.73 -1.61 -7.96
CA HIS A 78 -38.51 -1.15 -8.60
C HIS A 78 -37.41 -2.22 -8.72
N LYS A 79 -36.54 -2.08 -9.72
CA LYS A 79 -35.39 -2.97 -9.94
C LYS A 79 -34.09 -2.50 -9.31
N CYS A 80 -34.08 -1.35 -8.62
CA CYS A 80 -32.89 -0.79 -7.97
C CYS A 80 -32.20 -1.84 -7.08
N LYS A 81 -30.88 -1.95 -7.21
CA LYS A 81 -30.03 -2.93 -6.52
C LYS A 81 -29.09 -2.26 -5.52
N ASN A 82 -28.41 -3.09 -4.72
CA ASN A 82 -27.29 -2.68 -3.87
C ASN A 82 -27.60 -1.53 -2.89
N GLY A 83 -28.84 -1.44 -2.40
CA GLY A 83 -29.26 -0.40 -1.46
C GLY A 83 -29.51 0.97 -2.10
N ALA A 84 -29.66 1.04 -3.42
CA ALA A 84 -30.00 2.26 -4.13
C ALA A 84 -31.40 2.78 -3.75
N HIS A 85 -31.52 4.12 -3.73
CA HIS A 85 -32.77 4.80 -3.43
C HIS A 85 -33.58 5.00 -4.71
N CYS A 86 -34.82 4.52 -4.73
CA CYS A 86 -35.73 4.73 -5.86
C CYS A 86 -36.41 6.09 -5.73
N THR A 87 -36.46 6.82 -6.84
CA THR A 87 -37.22 8.07 -6.97
C THR A 87 -38.21 7.91 -8.10
N ASP A 88 -39.47 8.06 -7.75
CA ASP A 88 -40.62 7.97 -8.66
C ASP A 88 -40.59 9.10 -9.70
N ALA A 89 -41.09 8.81 -10.89
CA ALA A 89 -41.21 9.75 -11.99
C ALA A 89 -42.43 9.39 -12.84
N VAL A 90 -42.89 10.32 -13.67
CA VAL A 90 -44.05 10.05 -14.55
C VAL A 90 -43.73 8.90 -15.51
N ASN A 91 -44.43 7.78 -15.35
CA ASN A 91 -44.30 6.58 -16.18
C ASN A 91 -42.88 5.98 -16.16
N GLY A 92 -42.24 5.98 -14.99
CA GLY A 92 -40.96 5.33 -14.74
C GLY A 92 -40.33 5.73 -13.41
N TYR A 93 -39.12 5.26 -13.14
CA TYR A 93 -38.40 5.63 -11.92
C TYR A 93 -36.91 5.75 -12.19
N THR A 94 -36.21 6.44 -11.29
CA THR A 94 -34.75 6.57 -11.31
C THR A 94 -34.15 6.00 -10.04
N CYS A 95 -33.06 5.24 -10.17
CA CYS A 95 -32.30 4.72 -9.03
C CYS A 95 -31.10 5.64 -8.72
N THR A 96 -31.04 6.17 -7.50
CA THR A 96 -29.86 6.89 -7.02
C THR A 96 -28.88 5.91 -6.39
N CYS A 97 -27.73 5.70 -7.04
CA CYS A 97 -26.76 4.71 -6.63
C CYS A 97 -25.93 5.15 -5.41
N PRO A 98 -25.66 4.25 -4.45
CA PRO A 98 -24.69 4.49 -3.39
C PRO A 98 -23.27 4.65 -3.95
N GLU A 99 -22.37 5.20 -3.13
CA GLU A 99 -20.99 5.47 -3.54
C GLU A 99 -20.30 4.23 -4.13
N GLY A 100 -19.68 4.41 -5.30
CA GLY A 100 -18.96 3.35 -6.02
C GLY A 100 -19.84 2.41 -6.85
N TYR A 101 -21.16 2.38 -6.65
CA TYR A 101 -22.07 1.61 -7.49
C TYR A 101 -22.46 2.38 -8.75
N SER A 102 -22.77 1.67 -9.83
CA SER A 102 -23.16 2.27 -11.11
C SER A 102 -24.13 1.38 -11.90
N GLY A 103 -24.67 1.89 -12.99
CA GLY A 103 -25.71 1.24 -13.80
C GLY A 103 -27.07 1.89 -13.62
N LEU A 104 -28.02 1.57 -14.53
CA LEU A 104 -29.37 2.15 -14.50
C LEU A 104 -30.14 1.73 -13.24
N PHE A 105 -29.87 0.52 -12.75
CA PHE A 105 -30.46 -0.04 -11.53
C PHE A 105 -29.41 -0.23 -10.44
N CYS A 106 -28.25 0.44 -10.56
CA CYS A 106 -27.12 0.34 -9.64
C CYS A 106 -26.57 -1.08 -9.49
N GLU A 107 -26.65 -1.89 -10.55
CA GLU A 107 -26.29 -3.30 -10.58
C GLU A 107 -24.78 -3.55 -10.60
N PHE A 108 -23.97 -2.58 -11.02
CA PHE A 108 -22.52 -2.70 -11.07
C PHE A 108 -21.88 -2.27 -9.75
N SER A 109 -21.19 -3.21 -9.11
CA SER A 109 -20.40 -2.96 -7.89
C SER A 109 -19.15 -2.15 -8.18
N PRO A 110 -18.65 -1.35 -7.22
CA PRO A 110 -17.37 -0.68 -7.35
C PRO A 110 -16.24 -1.67 -7.64
N PRO A 111 -15.25 -1.29 -8.47
CA PRO A 111 -14.05 -2.11 -8.64
C PRO A 111 -13.36 -2.27 -7.29
N MET A 112 -13.07 -3.51 -6.90
CA MET A 112 -12.30 -3.80 -5.70
C MET A 112 -10.88 -3.27 -5.88
N VAL A 113 -10.59 -2.10 -5.31
CA VAL A 113 -9.22 -1.61 -5.21
C VAL A 113 -8.58 -2.35 -4.05
N LEU A 114 -7.93 -3.48 -4.34
CA LEU A 114 -6.96 -4.04 -3.40
C LEU A 114 -5.85 -2.99 -3.24
N PRO A 115 -5.52 -2.55 -2.02
CA PRO A 115 -4.33 -1.73 -1.82
C PRO A 115 -3.16 -2.54 -2.35
N ARG A 116 -2.42 -1.99 -3.31
CA ARG A 116 -1.15 -2.59 -3.76
C ARG A 116 -0.13 -2.37 -2.66
N THR A 117 -0.24 -3.12 -1.58
CA THR A 117 0.82 -3.21 -0.58
C THR A 117 1.94 -4.05 -1.19
N SER A 118 3.09 -3.45 -1.38
CA SER A 118 4.29 -4.17 -1.78
C SER A 118 4.81 -4.96 -0.59
N PRO A 119 5.29 -6.21 -0.76
CA PRO A 119 6.02 -6.91 0.29
C PRO A 119 7.24 -6.12 0.80
N CYS A 120 7.79 -5.20 -0.02
CA CYS A 120 8.88 -4.30 0.38
C CYS A 120 8.46 -3.14 1.28
N ASP A 121 7.16 -2.84 1.44
CA ASP A 121 6.70 -1.70 2.27
C ASP A 121 7.03 -1.91 3.76
N ASN A 122 7.18 -3.16 4.20
CA ASN A 122 7.54 -3.54 5.57
C ASN A 122 8.86 -4.34 5.64
N PHE A 123 9.69 -4.31 4.60
CA PHE A 123 10.91 -5.12 4.52
C PHE A 123 12.15 -4.24 4.35
N ASP A 124 12.73 -3.83 5.49
CA ASP A 124 13.90 -2.95 5.52
C ASP A 124 15.21 -3.69 5.28
N CYS A 125 15.88 -3.34 4.18
CA CYS A 125 17.24 -3.74 3.87
C CYS A 125 18.25 -2.78 4.53
N GLN A 126 19.35 -3.32 5.05
CA GLN A 126 20.40 -2.52 5.68
C GLN A 126 21.49 -2.09 4.68
N ASN A 127 22.38 -1.20 5.12
CA ASN A 127 23.59 -0.81 4.38
C ASN A 127 23.33 -0.30 2.95
N GLY A 128 22.20 0.39 2.75
CA GLY A 128 21.82 0.95 1.45
C GLY A 128 21.42 -0.08 0.39
N ALA A 129 21.17 -1.34 0.78
CA ALA A 129 20.71 -2.37 -0.13
C ALA A 129 19.28 -2.11 -0.65
N GLN A 130 19.00 -2.56 -1.86
CA GLN A 130 17.71 -2.35 -2.52
C GLN A 130 16.76 -3.52 -2.25
N CYS A 131 15.54 -3.26 -1.76
CA CYS A 131 14.48 -4.29 -1.69
C CYS A 131 13.87 -4.51 -3.07
N ILE A 132 13.81 -5.77 -3.49
CA ILE A 132 13.17 -6.21 -4.73
C ILE A 132 12.23 -7.38 -4.45
N VAL A 133 11.14 -7.48 -5.22
CA VAL A 133 10.22 -8.62 -5.11
C VAL A 133 10.62 -9.67 -6.15
N ARG A 134 10.92 -10.88 -5.70
CA ARG A 134 11.22 -12.05 -6.55
C ARG A 134 10.30 -13.20 -6.17
N ALA A 135 9.59 -13.75 -7.15
CA ALA A 135 8.62 -14.82 -6.95
C ALA A 135 7.54 -14.53 -5.87
N GLY A 136 7.23 -13.25 -5.63
CA GLY A 136 6.26 -12.83 -4.61
C GLY A 136 6.84 -12.59 -3.21
N GLU A 137 8.13 -12.84 -3.01
CA GLU A 137 8.83 -12.62 -1.74
C GLU A 137 9.74 -11.38 -1.80
N PRO A 138 9.87 -10.62 -0.70
CA PRO A 138 10.82 -9.52 -0.62
C PRO A 138 12.24 -10.05 -0.41
N ILE A 139 13.18 -9.59 -1.23
CA ILE A 139 14.59 -9.96 -1.18
C ILE A 139 15.44 -8.69 -1.20
N CYS A 140 16.46 -8.63 -0.34
CA CYS A 140 17.44 -7.54 -0.37
C CYS A 140 18.54 -7.85 -1.40
N GLN A 141 18.73 -6.95 -2.35
CA GLN A 141 19.86 -6.97 -3.27
C GLN A 141 21.04 -6.24 -2.62
N CYS A 142 21.96 -7.01 -2.04
CA CYS A 142 23.12 -6.49 -1.33
C CYS A 142 24.12 -5.81 -2.26
N LEU A 143 24.72 -4.72 -1.77
CA LEU A 143 25.90 -4.12 -2.40
C LEU A 143 27.12 -5.04 -2.25
N PRO A 144 28.12 -4.95 -3.15
CA PRO A 144 29.36 -5.71 -3.01
C PRO A 144 29.99 -5.51 -1.64
N GLY A 145 30.40 -6.62 -1.01
CA GLY A 145 30.95 -6.60 0.34
C GLY A 145 29.95 -6.78 1.47
N TYR A 146 28.65 -6.89 1.17
CA TYR A 146 27.62 -7.21 2.16
C TYR A 146 26.92 -8.56 1.87
N GLN A 147 26.54 -9.25 2.94
CA GLN A 147 25.80 -10.51 2.91
C GLN A 147 24.79 -10.56 4.06
N GLY A 148 23.86 -11.52 4.00
CA GLY A 148 22.78 -11.70 4.97
C GLY A 148 21.42 -11.45 4.33
N ASP A 149 20.35 -11.88 5.01
CA ASP A 149 18.98 -11.75 4.48
C ASP A 149 18.57 -10.28 4.35
N LYS A 150 19.16 -9.41 5.18
CA LYS A 150 18.97 -7.95 5.14
C LYS A 150 20.25 -7.20 4.78
N CYS A 151 21.26 -7.90 4.25
CA CYS A 151 22.58 -7.33 3.93
C CYS A 151 23.29 -6.70 5.14
N GLU A 152 23.08 -7.25 6.34
CA GLU A 152 23.57 -6.71 7.60
C GLU A 152 25.04 -7.06 7.91
N LYS A 153 25.61 -8.05 7.22
CA LYS A 153 26.97 -8.55 7.47
C LYS A 153 27.95 -8.00 6.45
N LEU A 154 28.97 -7.29 6.90
CA LEU A 154 30.10 -6.89 6.07
C LEU A 154 31.06 -8.08 5.90
N VAL A 155 31.41 -8.43 4.66
CA VAL A 155 32.24 -9.60 4.31
C VAL A 155 33.46 -9.24 3.47
N SER A 156 33.45 -8.14 2.72
CA SER A 156 34.64 -7.66 2.02
C SER A 156 34.64 -6.14 1.92
N VAL A 157 35.84 -5.56 1.96
CA VAL A 157 36.06 -4.12 1.87
C VAL A 157 37.20 -3.88 0.90
N ASN A 158 37.02 -2.92 0.00
CA ASN A 158 38.06 -2.46 -0.92
C ASN A 158 38.47 -1.04 -0.51
N PHE A 159 39.76 -0.85 -0.24
CA PHE A 159 40.32 0.46 0.09
C PHE A 159 40.98 1.04 -1.18
N VAL A 160 40.41 2.12 -1.72
CA VAL A 160 40.90 2.76 -2.96
C VAL A 160 41.89 3.89 -2.66
N ASN A 161 41.76 4.53 -1.49
CA ASN A 161 42.54 5.69 -1.10
C ASN A 161 43.36 5.40 0.17
N LYS A 162 44.50 6.07 0.32
CA LYS A 162 45.42 5.91 1.47
C LYS A 162 44.87 6.43 2.80
N GLU A 163 43.71 7.09 2.80
CA GLU A 163 43.02 7.64 3.99
C GLU A 163 41.77 6.84 4.39
N SER A 164 41.45 5.76 3.67
CA SER A 164 40.28 4.93 3.97
C SER A 164 40.61 3.95 5.10
N TYR A 165 39.75 3.88 6.12
CA TYR A 165 39.87 2.96 7.25
C TYR A 165 38.53 2.29 7.55
N LEU A 166 38.56 1.10 8.14
CA LEU A 166 37.37 0.39 8.60
C LEU A 166 37.42 0.30 10.12
N GLN A 167 36.48 0.95 10.79
CA GLN A 167 36.36 0.86 12.24
C GLN A 167 35.43 -0.29 12.64
N ILE A 168 35.96 -1.30 13.31
CA ILE A 168 35.21 -2.41 13.86
C ILE A 168 34.87 -2.10 15.34
N PRO A 169 33.58 -2.09 15.72
CA PRO A 169 33.16 -1.84 17.10
C PRO A 169 33.82 -2.80 18.09
N SER A 170 34.14 -2.31 19.29
CA SER A 170 34.79 -3.09 20.35
C SER A 170 34.03 -4.38 20.66
N ALA A 171 34.65 -5.52 20.35
CA ALA A 171 34.18 -6.82 20.81
C ALA A 171 34.91 -7.18 22.11
N LYS A 172 34.22 -7.83 23.06
CA LYS A 172 34.88 -8.47 24.20
C LYS A 172 35.65 -9.69 23.71
N VAL A 173 36.83 -9.45 23.19
CA VAL A 173 37.73 -10.47 22.67
C VAL A 173 38.40 -11.19 23.86
N ARG A 174 38.36 -12.53 23.87
CA ARG A 174 38.86 -13.38 24.98
C ARG A 174 40.38 -13.61 24.85
N PRO A 175 41.07 -14.07 25.92
CA PRO A 175 42.52 -14.38 25.90
C PRO A 175 42.99 -15.36 24.80
N GLN A 176 42.07 -16.09 24.17
CA GLN A 176 42.32 -16.95 23.02
C GLN A 176 41.57 -16.37 21.83
N THR A 177 42.30 -15.69 20.94
CA THR A 177 41.71 -15.05 19.76
C THR A 177 42.43 -15.51 18.52
N ASN A 178 41.64 -15.99 17.57
CA ASN A 178 42.08 -16.22 16.21
C ASN A 178 41.59 -15.04 15.35
N ILE A 179 42.51 -14.33 14.73
CA ILE A 179 42.23 -13.27 13.77
C ILE A 179 42.70 -13.78 12.40
N THR A 180 41.75 -13.92 11.48
CA THR A 180 42.04 -14.31 10.10
C THR A 180 41.71 -13.14 9.19
N LEU A 181 42.69 -12.67 8.41
CA LEU A 181 42.53 -11.62 7.42
C LEU A 181 42.79 -12.22 6.04
N GLN A 182 41.90 -11.98 5.07
CA GLN A 182 42.13 -12.33 3.68
C GLN A 182 42.38 -11.05 2.89
N ILE A 183 43.59 -10.92 2.32
CA ILE A 183 44.10 -9.64 1.83
C ILE A 183 44.72 -9.85 0.45
N ALA A 184 44.43 -8.96 -0.49
CA ALA A 184 45.12 -8.85 -1.76
C ALA A 184 45.63 -7.42 -1.93
N THR A 185 46.92 -7.25 -2.23
CA THR A 185 47.56 -5.93 -2.34
C THR A 185 48.79 -5.96 -3.24
N ASP A 186 49.09 -4.84 -3.88
CA ASP A 186 50.31 -4.55 -4.64
C ASP A 186 51.20 -3.49 -3.94
N GLU A 187 50.76 -2.97 -2.80
CA GLU A 187 51.52 -1.99 -2.02
C GLU A 187 52.64 -2.68 -1.23
N ASP A 188 53.75 -1.97 -1.02
CA ASP A 188 54.89 -2.51 -0.27
C ASP A 188 54.76 -2.30 1.24
N SER A 189 53.95 -1.33 1.68
CA SER A 189 53.83 -0.96 3.09
C SER A 189 52.48 -0.35 3.41
N GLY A 190 51.97 -0.61 4.60
CA GLY A 190 50.66 -0.15 5.04
C GLY A 190 50.25 -0.75 6.38
N ILE A 191 49.13 -0.29 6.92
CA ILE A 191 48.53 -0.86 8.13
C ILE A 191 47.36 -1.75 7.68
N LEU A 192 47.35 -3.00 8.14
CA LEU A 192 46.32 -3.99 7.81
C LEU A 192 45.31 -4.17 8.95
N LEU A 193 45.78 -4.01 10.18
CA LEU A 193 44.96 -4.02 11.39
C LEU A 193 45.70 -3.23 12.47
N TYR A 194 45.01 -2.36 13.19
CA TYR A 194 45.60 -1.59 14.28
C TYR A 194 44.65 -1.41 15.45
N LYS A 195 45.20 -1.56 16.65
CA LYS A 195 44.61 -1.10 17.90
C LYS A 195 45.70 -0.61 18.84
N GLY A 196 45.55 0.62 19.34
CA GLY A 196 46.53 1.21 20.25
C GLY A 196 45.99 2.40 21.05
N ASP A 197 45.87 2.21 22.37
CA ASP A 197 45.65 3.27 23.37
C ASP A 197 46.52 3.03 24.63
N LYS A 198 46.62 1.78 25.09
CA LYS A 198 47.48 1.33 26.22
C LYS A 198 48.23 0.04 25.89
N ASP A 199 47.49 -0.97 25.44
CA ASP A 199 48.04 -2.18 24.82
C ASP A 199 47.96 -2.02 23.30
N HIS A 200 49.00 -2.46 22.59
CA HIS A 200 49.14 -2.32 21.15
C HIS A 200 49.14 -3.68 20.46
N ILE A 201 48.28 -3.85 19.46
CA ILE A 201 48.38 -4.90 18.47
C ILE A 201 48.31 -4.24 17.10
N ALA A 202 49.33 -4.49 16.27
CA ALA A 202 49.32 -4.04 14.90
C ALA A 202 49.81 -5.12 13.96
N VAL A 203 49.07 -5.27 12.87
CA VAL A 203 49.43 -6.06 11.70
C VAL A 203 49.68 -5.06 10.59
N GLU A 204 50.91 -5.04 10.10
CA GLU A 204 51.40 -4.06 9.13
C GLU A 204 52.00 -4.80 7.95
N LEU A 205 52.03 -4.16 6.79
CA LEU A 205 52.85 -4.55 5.68
C LEU A 205 54.15 -3.74 5.72
N TYR A 206 55.29 -4.40 5.60
CA TYR A 206 56.61 -3.76 5.56
C TYR A 206 57.50 -4.44 4.53
N ARG A 207 57.83 -3.71 3.47
CA ARG A 207 58.59 -4.22 2.31
C ARG A 207 58.00 -5.51 1.73
N GLY A 208 56.68 -5.51 1.54
CA GLY A 208 55.91 -6.63 1.00
C GLY A 208 55.67 -7.80 1.96
N ARG A 209 56.20 -7.75 3.19
CA ARG A 209 56.03 -8.79 4.22
C ARG A 209 55.05 -8.36 5.30
N VAL A 210 54.31 -9.31 5.85
CA VAL A 210 53.44 -9.06 7.00
C VAL A 210 54.29 -8.97 8.26
N ARG A 211 54.15 -7.88 9.00
CA ARG A 211 54.75 -7.63 10.31
C ARG A 211 53.64 -7.59 11.35
N ALA A 212 53.63 -8.55 12.26
CA ALA A 212 52.74 -8.52 13.41
C ALA A 212 53.51 -8.07 14.65
N SER A 213 52.98 -7.11 15.39
CA SER A 213 53.55 -6.59 16.62
C SER A 213 52.52 -6.59 17.73
N TYR A 214 52.98 -6.90 18.94
CA TYR A 214 52.13 -7.05 20.11
C TYR A 214 52.86 -6.53 21.35
N ASP A 215 52.23 -5.62 22.07
CA ASP A 215 52.74 -5.03 23.31
C ASP A 215 51.61 -4.90 24.35
N THR A 216 51.84 -5.49 25.53
CA THR A 216 50.97 -5.38 26.72
C THR A 216 51.71 -4.72 27.90
N GLY A 217 52.48 -3.68 27.61
CA GLY A 217 53.23 -2.89 28.60
C GLY A 217 54.71 -3.24 28.70
N SER A 218 55.27 -3.99 27.74
CA SER A 218 56.69 -4.29 27.61
C SER A 218 57.31 -3.47 26.48
N HIS A 219 58.03 -2.41 26.87
CA HIS A 219 58.80 -1.62 25.92
C HIS A 219 60.22 -2.21 25.81
N PRO A 220 60.74 -2.50 24.60
CA PRO A 220 60.11 -2.34 23.28
C PRO A 220 59.18 -3.50 22.87
N ALA A 221 58.20 -3.20 22.03
CA ALA A 221 57.28 -4.19 21.46
C ALA A 221 58.00 -5.27 20.63
N SER A 222 57.69 -6.53 20.89
CA SER A 222 58.15 -7.66 20.07
C SER A 222 57.38 -7.72 18.75
N ALA A 223 58.09 -8.00 17.65
CA ALA A 223 57.49 -8.12 16.32
C ALA A 223 57.97 -9.38 15.59
N ILE A 224 57.08 -9.99 14.81
CA ILE A 224 57.33 -11.11 13.90
C ILE A 224 57.08 -10.70 12.46
N TYR A 225 57.88 -11.25 11.56
CA TYR A 225 57.74 -11.04 10.12
C TYR A 225 57.38 -12.34 9.44
N SER A 226 56.53 -12.26 8.42
CA SER A 226 56.31 -13.36 7.48
C SER A 226 57.59 -13.66 6.69
N VAL A 227 57.75 -14.94 6.33
CA VAL A 227 58.83 -15.40 5.45
C VAL A 227 58.49 -15.08 3.98
N GLU A 228 57.22 -15.15 3.64
CA GLU A 228 56.69 -14.87 2.31
C GLU A 228 56.33 -13.40 2.17
N THR A 229 56.36 -12.92 0.93
CA THR A 229 55.87 -11.61 0.51
C THR A 229 54.48 -11.75 -0.08
N ILE A 230 53.58 -10.80 0.19
CA ILE A 230 52.16 -10.83 -0.22
C ILE A 230 51.74 -9.68 -1.13
N ASN A 231 52.69 -8.88 -1.59
CA ASN A 231 52.49 -7.72 -2.46
C ASN A 231 52.45 -8.13 -3.95
N ASP A 232 51.77 -9.22 -4.28
CA ASP A 232 51.69 -9.77 -5.64
C ASP A 232 50.32 -9.56 -6.31
N GLY A 233 49.39 -8.87 -5.63
CA GLY A 233 48.02 -8.63 -6.07
C GLY A 233 47.06 -9.82 -5.90
N ASN A 234 47.52 -10.97 -5.43
CA ASN A 234 46.70 -12.14 -5.17
C ASN A 234 46.20 -12.16 -3.71
N PHE A 235 45.15 -12.94 -3.47
CA PHE A 235 44.64 -13.14 -2.11
C PHE A 235 45.54 -14.05 -1.31
N HIS A 236 46.01 -13.53 -0.18
CA HIS A 236 46.71 -14.25 0.88
C HIS A 236 45.88 -14.29 2.15
N ILE A 237 46.02 -15.37 2.91
CA ILE A 237 45.40 -15.56 4.21
C ILE A 237 46.45 -15.30 5.29
N VAL A 238 46.22 -14.28 6.11
CA VAL A 238 47.01 -13.95 7.30
C VAL A 238 46.27 -14.46 8.52
N GLU A 239 46.87 -15.40 9.25
CA GLU A 239 46.31 -15.94 10.48
C GLU A 239 47.16 -15.51 11.68
N LEU A 240 46.51 -14.89 12.66
CA LEU A 240 47.11 -14.55 13.94
C LEU A 240 46.40 -15.30 15.06
N LEU A 241 47.16 -16.08 15.82
CA LEU A 241 46.67 -16.72 17.03
C LEU A 241 47.36 -16.07 18.22
N ALA A 242 46.57 -15.36 19.02
CA ALA A 242 47.00 -14.85 20.32
C ALA A 242 46.57 -15.85 21.39
N LEU A 243 47.55 -16.41 22.11
CA LEU A 243 47.35 -17.42 23.14
C LEU A 243 48.23 -17.09 24.35
N ASP A 244 47.59 -16.59 25.41
CA ASP A 244 48.24 -16.06 26.61
C ASP A 244 49.28 -14.98 26.27
N GLN A 245 50.56 -15.26 26.49
CA GLN A 245 51.67 -14.36 26.18
C GLN A 245 52.29 -14.62 24.80
N SER A 246 51.77 -15.56 24.03
CA SER A 246 52.30 -15.91 22.72
C SER A 246 51.44 -15.35 21.59
N LEU A 247 52.11 -14.87 20.55
CA LEU A 247 51.50 -14.50 19.28
C LEU A 247 52.12 -15.35 18.19
N SER A 248 51.30 -16.09 17.46
CA SER A 248 51.72 -16.79 16.25
C SER A 248 51.18 -16.14 14.99
N LEU A 249 52.02 -16.01 13.96
CA LEU A 249 51.67 -15.56 12.62
C LEU A 249 51.90 -16.71 11.62
N SER A 250 50.87 -17.11 10.90
CA SER A 250 50.96 -17.99 9.72
C SER A 250 50.41 -17.31 8.48
N MET A 251 50.98 -17.67 7.33
CA MET A 251 50.58 -17.20 6.01
C MET A 251 50.14 -18.41 5.20
N ASP A 252 48.97 -18.36 4.57
CA ASP A 252 48.46 -19.38 3.63
C ASP A 252 48.53 -20.83 4.17
N GLY A 253 48.34 -21.02 5.48
CA GLY A 253 48.44 -22.33 6.15
C GLY A 253 49.88 -22.85 6.30
N GLY A 254 50.89 -22.03 6.05
CA GLY A 254 52.31 -22.32 6.25
C GLY A 254 52.73 -22.37 7.72
N SER A 255 54.01 -22.69 7.93
CA SER A 255 54.57 -22.86 9.28
C SER A 255 54.49 -21.58 10.12
N PRO A 256 53.85 -21.60 11.30
CA PRO A 256 53.66 -20.41 12.12
C PRO A 256 54.98 -19.91 12.70
N LYS A 257 55.16 -18.58 12.72
CA LYS A 257 56.21 -17.88 13.47
C LYS A 257 55.64 -17.43 14.79
N ILE A 258 56.31 -17.74 15.89
CA ILE A 258 55.82 -17.48 17.25
C ILE A 258 56.77 -16.51 17.95
N ILE A 259 56.21 -15.50 18.61
CA ILE A 259 56.88 -14.73 19.66
C ILE A 259 56.16 -14.91 20.98
N THR A 260 56.91 -14.77 22.06
CA THR A 260 56.37 -14.78 23.41
C THR A 260 56.74 -13.46 24.09
N ASN A 261 55.74 -12.75 24.60
CA ASN A 261 55.93 -11.53 25.36
C ASN A 261 56.30 -11.89 26.81
N LEU A 262 57.29 -11.19 27.38
CA LEU A 262 57.75 -11.38 28.76
C LEU A 262 57.02 -10.44 29.75
N SER A 263 55.96 -9.76 29.33
CA SER A 263 55.20 -8.82 30.15
C SER A 263 54.43 -9.52 31.28
N LYS A 264 54.16 -8.78 32.37
CA LYS A 264 53.36 -9.27 33.52
C LYS A 264 51.86 -9.39 33.22
N GLN A 265 51.40 -8.84 32.09
CA GLN A 265 49.99 -8.75 31.72
C GLN A 265 49.70 -9.73 30.59
N SER A 266 48.89 -10.75 30.90
CA SER A 266 48.68 -11.91 30.03
C SER A 266 47.64 -11.74 28.93
N THR A 267 46.94 -10.59 28.86
CA THR A 267 45.80 -10.42 27.94
C THR A 267 45.72 -9.02 27.35
N LEU A 268 45.50 -8.93 26.04
CA LEU A 268 45.09 -7.70 25.35
C LEU A 268 43.69 -7.29 25.80
N ASN A 269 43.54 -6.05 26.23
CA ASN A 269 42.21 -5.49 26.44
C ASN A 269 41.68 -4.82 25.16
N PHE A 270 40.54 -5.28 24.64
CA PHE A 270 39.89 -4.77 23.42
C PHE A 270 38.65 -3.89 23.72
N ASP A 271 38.72 -3.13 24.81
CA ASP A 271 37.66 -2.17 25.18
C ASP A 271 37.55 -0.96 24.23
N SER A 272 38.45 -0.83 23.24
CA SER A 272 38.42 0.21 22.21
C SER A 272 38.25 -0.37 20.79
N PRO A 273 37.76 0.42 19.81
CA PRO A 273 37.56 -0.03 18.44
C PRO A 273 38.86 -0.50 17.77
N LEU A 274 38.74 -1.50 16.91
CA LEU A 274 39.81 -1.94 16.00
C LEU A 274 39.69 -1.17 14.68
N TYR A 275 40.83 -0.82 14.08
CA TYR A 275 40.92 -0.09 12.82
C TYR A 275 41.67 -0.90 11.75
#